data_AF-A0A9Q0FSD7-F1
#
_entry.id   AF-A0A9Q0FSD7-F1
#
_cell.length_a   1.000
_cell.length_b   1.000
_cell.length_c   1.000
_cell.angle_alpha   90.00
_cell.angle_beta   90.00
_cell.angle_gamma   90.00
#
_symmetry.space_group_name_H-M   'P 1'
#
loop_
_entity.id
_entity.type
_entity.pdbx_description
1 polymer ?
#
loop_
_entity_poly.entity_id
_entity_poly.type
_entity_poly.pdbx_seq_one_letter_code
_entity_poly.pdbx_strand_id
1 'polypeptide(L)'
;MSKNYGQVMQVRLGRTTALVLSSPETSREVIKDHDQDCCSHRPSLGPRRLSYNFLDVAFSPYSNHWKEICTLLVVELLSMKRVSMFWYARNEQIQELIAFLSTVYPNPVNLTSEVFKMTDGLIESVAFDKNSGKLEFKKEVGEVINRAFEMLNNFNDEDFFPIVGKFIDLLTGVAAHRC
;
A
#
# COMPACT_ATOMS: atom_id res chain seq x y z
N MET A 1 21.81 -12.81 5.55
CA MET A 1 21.35 -14.21 5.46
C MET A 1 21.66 -14.83 4.10
N SER A 2 21.29 -14.21 2.98
CA SER A 2 21.54 -14.76 1.63
C SER A 2 22.99 -15.13 1.33
N LYS A 3 23.96 -14.34 1.84
CA LYS A 3 25.39 -14.65 1.72
C LYS A 3 25.78 -16.03 2.30
N ASN A 4 25.06 -16.51 3.31
CA ASN A 4 25.40 -17.75 4.03
C ASN A 4 24.51 -18.92 3.63
N TYR A 5 23.25 -18.67 3.26
CA TYR A 5 22.24 -19.70 3.01
C TYR A 5 21.78 -19.79 1.55
N GLY A 6 22.30 -18.95 0.66
CA GLY A 6 21.99 -18.95 -0.76
C GLY A 6 20.92 -17.92 -1.16
N GLN A 7 20.59 -17.91 -2.46
CA GLN A 7 19.66 -16.94 -3.06
C GLN A 7 18.19 -17.26 -2.79
N VAL A 8 17.88 -18.52 -2.49
CA VAL A 8 16.56 -19.00 -2.10
C VAL A 8 16.67 -19.58 -0.70
N MET A 9 15.93 -19.01 0.25
CA MET A 9 16.00 -19.43 1.65
C MET A 9 14.61 -19.64 2.22
N GLN A 10 14.42 -20.73 2.94
CA GLN A 10 13.21 -20.94 3.75
C GLN A 10 13.44 -20.38 5.16
N VAL A 11 12.55 -19.48 5.59
CA VAL A 11 12.60 -18.87 6.92
C VAL A 11 11.31 -19.19 7.67
N ARG A 12 11.43 -19.50 8.96
CA ARG A 12 10.27 -19.70 9.84
C ARG A 12 10.06 -18.47 10.71
N LEU A 13 9.00 -17.72 10.44
CA LEU A 13 8.53 -16.57 11.20
C LEU A 13 7.48 -17.08 12.19
N GLY A 14 7.91 -17.43 13.40
CA GLY A 14 7.05 -18.09 14.38
C GLY A 14 6.63 -19.49 13.94
N ARG A 15 5.31 -19.68 13.70
CA ARG A 15 4.71 -20.88 13.11
C ARG A 15 4.48 -20.76 11.61
N THR A 16 4.73 -19.58 11.04
CA THR A 16 4.54 -19.30 9.62
C THR A 16 5.83 -19.50 8.85
N THR A 17 5.81 -20.30 7.78
CA THR A 17 6.95 -20.48 6.88
C THR A 17 6.87 -19.49 5.72
N ALA A 18 7.98 -18.83 5.42
CA ALA A 18 8.15 -17.94 4.29
C ALA A 18 9.35 -18.37 3.42
N LEU A 19 9.22 -18.17 2.11
CA LEU A 19 10.32 -18.30 1.16
C LEU A 19 10.88 -16.90 0.88
N VAL A 20 12.19 -16.74 1.01
CA VAL A 20 12.90 -15.48 0.77
C VAL A 20 13.73 -15.63 -0.50
N LEU A 21 13.41 -14.82 -1.50
CA LEU A 21 14.14 -14.72 -2.76
C LEU A 21 15.06 -13.51 -2.67
N SER A 22 16.37 -13.72 -2.85
CA SER A 22 17.41 -12.71 -2.64
C SER A 22 18.20 -12.37 -3.90
N SER A 23 17.74 -12.80 -5.07
CA SER A 23 18.32 -12.43 -6.37
C SER A 23 17.24 -12.04 -7.39
N PRO A 24 17.55 -11.15 -8.35
CA PRO A 24 16.64 -10.82 -9.44
C PRO A 24 16.24 -12.03 -10.28
N GLU A 25 17.17 -12.97 -10.49
CA GLU A 25 16.94 -14.18 -11.28
C GLU A 25 15.88 -15.07 -10.64
N THR A 26 16.04 -15.40 -9.35
CA THR A 26 15.09 -16.23 -8.60
C THR A 26 13.74 -15.55 -8.41
N SER A 27 13.74 -14.22 -8.19
CA SER A 27 12.49 -13.45 -8.11
C SER A 27 11.74 -13.47 -9.43
N ARG A 28 12.45 -13.34 -10.57
CA ARG A 28 11.86 -13.39 -11.90
C ARG A 28 11.27 -14.77 -12.21
N GLU A 29 11.99 -15.84 -11.89
CA GLU A 29 11.52 -17.23 -12.07
C GLU A 29 10.20 -17.44 -11.32
N VAL A 30 10.11 -17.03 -10.05
CA VAL A 30 8.86 -17.16 -9.28
C VAL A 30 7.73 -16.30 -9.83
N ILE A 31 8.01 -15.06 -10.22
CA ILE A 31 6.99 -14.11 -10.72
C ILE A 31 6.54 -14.43 -12.15
N LYS A 32 7.33 -15.15 -12.95
CA LYS A 32 6.99 -15.47 -14.35
C LYS A 32 6.58 -16.91 -14.57
N ASP A 33 7.33 -17.85 -14.00
CA ASP A 33 7.21 -19.27 -14.31
C ASP A 33 6.33 -19.99 -13.27
N HIS A 34 6.19 -19.41 -12.07
CA HIS A 34 5.37 -19.93 -10.97
C HIS A 34 4.34 -18.90 -10.47
N ASP A 35 3.94 -17.97 -11.34
CA ASP A 35 3.08 -16.84 -10.99
C ASP A 35 1.72 -17.31 -10.45
N GLN A 36 1.12 -18.31 -11.09
CA GLN A 36 -0.19 -18.84 -10.73
C GLN A 36 -0.21 -19.44 -9.32
N ASP A 37 0.89 -20.06 -8.89
CA ASP A 37 1.01 -20.66 -7.56
C ASP A 37 1.39 -19.62 -6.48
N CYS A 38 2.05 -18.54 -6.87
CA CYS A 38 2.65 -17.57 -5.94
C CYS A 38 1.96 -16.19 -5.90
N CYS A 39 0.97 -15.95 -6.76
CA CYS A 39 0.32 -14.64 -6.89
C CYS A 39 -0.70 -14.32 -5.79
N SER A 40 -1.14 -15.30 -5.00
CA SER A 40 -2.15 -15.06 -3.98
C SER A 40 -1.54 -14.48 -2.70
N HIS A 41 -2.15 -13.40 -2.19
CA HIS A 41 -1.79 -12.84 -0.89
C HIS A 41 -2.12 -13.82 0.25
N ARG A 42 -1.26 -13.83 1.27
CA ARG A 42 -1.53 -14.56 2.51
C ARG A 42 -2.55 -13.78 3.34
N PRO A 43 -3.61 -14.42 3.86
CA PRO A 43 -4.56 -13.73 4.72
C PRO A 43 -3.89 -13.18 5.98
N SER A 44 -4.19 -11.91 6.29
CA SER A 44 -3.80 -11.22 7.52
C SER A 44 -4.97 -10.39 8.03
N LEU A 45 -5.13 -10.26 9.36
CA LEU A 45 -6.31 -9.62 9.95
C LEU A 45 -6.42 -8.12 9.67
N GLY A 46 -5.29 -7.39 9.68
CA GLY A 46 -5.27 -5.95 9.38
C GLY A 46 -5.79 -5.67 7.97
N PRO A 47 -5.13 -6.20 6.93
CA PRO A 47 -5.62 -6.17 5.56
C PRO A 47 -7.05 -6.64 5.42
N ARG A 48 -7.46 -7.74 6.08
CA ARG A 48 -8.84 -8.25 6.01
C ARG A 48 -9.88 -7.21 6.40
N ARG A 49 -9.65 -6.45 7.47
CA ARG A 49 -10.58 -5.41 7.92
C ARG A 49 -10.58 -4.22 6.96
N LEU A 50 -9.40 -3.76 6.56
CA LEU A 50 -9.25 -2.60 5.68
C LEU A 50 -9.84 -2.82 4.28
N SER A 51 -9.75 -4.05 3.80
CA SER A 51 -10.19 -4.45 2.45
C SER A 51 -11.64 -4.92 2.38
N TYR A 52 -12.45 -4.68 3.42
CA TYR A 52 -13.82 -5.21 3.49
C TYR A 52 -13.87 -6.73 3.26
N ASN A 53 -13.03 -7.48 3.98
CA ASN A 53 -12.87 -8.92 3.85
C ASN A 53 -12.30 -9.33 2.47
N PHE A 54 -11.19 -8.70 2.07
CA PHE A 54 -10.41 -9.02 0.87
C PHE A 54 -11.15 -8.77 -0.46
N LEU A 55 -11.91 -7.69 -0.53
CA LEU A 55 -12.63 -7.22 -1.72
C LEU A 55 -11.91 -6.07 -2.45
N ASP A 56 -10.73 -5.69 -1.97
CA ASP A 56 -9.90 -4.65 -2.59
C ASP A 56 -8.90 -5.22 -3.61
N VAL A 57 -8.21 -4.35 -4.34
CA VAL A 57 -7.24 -4.78 -5.36
C VAL A 57 -5.89 -5.23 -4.80
N ALA A 58 -5.49 -4.72 -3.63
CA ALA A 58 -4.15 -4.89 -3.07
C ALA A 58 -4.03 -6.12 -2.15
N PHE A 59 -5.11 -6.55 -1.49
CA PHE A 59 -5.06 -7.67 -0.54
C PHE A 59 -5.99 -8.84 -0.90
N SER A 60 -6.79 -8.72 -1.96
CA SER A 60 -7.65 -9.83 -2.40
C SER A 60 -6.83 -11.02 -2.90
N PRO A 61 -7.18 -12.26 -2.50
CA PRO A 61 -6.54 -13.45 -3.04
C PRO A 61 -6.84 -13.58 -4.54
N TYR A 62 -5.91 -14.22 -5.26
CA TYR A 62 -6.06 -14.40 -6.70
C TYR A 62 -7.33 -15.21 -7.01
N SER A 63 -8.23 -14.58 -7.77
CA SER A 63 -9.56 -15.10 -8.07
C SER A 63 -10.12 -14.41 -9.31
N ASN A 64 -11.26 -14.89 -9.83
CA ASN A 64 -11.96 -14.20 -10.92
C ASN A 64 -12.39 -12.79 -10.50
N HIS A 65 -12.84 -12.62 -9.26
CA HIS A 65 -13.15 -11.30 -8.70
C HIS A 65 -11.94 -10.36 -8.72
N TRP A 66 -10.77 -10.83 -8.26
CA TRP A 66 -9.54 -10.04 -8.30
C TRP A 66 -9.16 -9.62 -9.73
N LYS A 67 -9.32 -10.52 -10.71
CA LYS A 67 -9.07 -10.20 -12.14
C LYS A 67 -10.03 -9.12 -12.65
N GLU A 68 -11.29 -9.20 -12.28
CA GLU A 68 -12.32 -8.21 -12.67
C GLU A 68 -11.99 -6.82 -12.10
N ILE A 69 -11.69 -6.71 -10.81
CA ILE A 69 -11.35 -5.41 -10.19
C ILE A 69 -10.02 -4.85 -10.71
N CYS A 70 -9.01 -5.68 -10.98
CA CYS A 70 -7.77 -5.27 -11.63
C CYS A 70 -8.04 -4.72 -13.04
N THR A 71 -8.91 -5.40 -13.79
CA THR A 71 -9.30 -4.94 -15.13
C THR A 71 -10.01 -3.59 -15.06
N LEU A 72 -10.95 -3.42 -14.12
CA LEU A 72 -11.63 -2.15 -13.89
C LEU A 72 -10.66 -1.03 -13.51
N LEU A 73 -9.73 -1.29 -12.58
CA LEU A 73 -8.69 -0.35 -12.18
C LEU A 73 -7.86 0.12 -13.38
N VAL A 74 -7.43 -0.82 -14.23
CA VAL A 74 -6.65 -0.51 -15.42
C VAL A 74 -7.45 0.32 -16.42
N VAL A 75 -8.70 -0.06 -16.71
CA VAL A 75 -9.51 0.63 -17.71
C VAL A 75 -9.89 2.04 -17.25
N GLU A 76 -10.35 2.16 -16.00
CA GLU A 76 -10.97 3.39 -15.51
C GLU A 76 -9.99 4.41 -14.91
N LEU A 77 -8.84 3.96 -14.38
CA LEU A 77 -7.90 4.86 -13.70
C LEU A 77 -6.52 4.86 -14.35
N LEU A 78 -6.00 3.69 -14.75
CA LEU A 78 -4.59 3.56 -15.18
C LEU A 78 -4.41 3.46 -16.70
N SER A 79 -5.47 3.57 -17.49
CA SER A 79 -5.37 3.49 -18.95
C SER A 79 -4.65 4.72 -19.50
N MET A 80 -3.94 4.57 -20.62
CA MET A 80 -3.20 5.67 -21.26
C MET A 80 -4.07 6.93 -21.48
N LYS A 81 -5.34 6.73 -21.84
CA LYS A 81 -6.32 7.81 -22.00
C LYS A 81 -6.59 8.52 -20.67
N ARG A 82 -6.85 7.79 -19.60
CA ARG A 82 -7.12 8.34 -18.25
C ARG A 82 -5.89 9.02 -17.68
N VAL A 83 -4.72 8.38 -17.76
CA VAL A 83 -3.43 8.94 -17.34
C VAL A 83 -3.10 10.24 -18.08
N SER A 84 -3.44 10.33 -19.38
CA SER A 84 -3.29 11.56 -20.17
C SER A 84 -4.29 12.64 -19.74
N MET A 85 -5.54 12.28 -19.43
CA MET A 85 -6.52 13.23 -18.89
C MET A 85 -6.06 13.84 -17.57
N PHE A 86 -5.41 13.08 -16.69
CA PHE A 86 -4.85 13.59 -15.42
C PHE A 86 -3.55 14.38 -15.57
N TRP A 87 -3.12 14.69 -16.81
CA TRP A 87 -1.95 15.52 -17.06
C TRP A 87 -2.08 16.90 -16.41
N TYR A 88 -3.27 17.52 -16.45
CA TYR A 88 -3.48 18.85 -15.86
C TYR A 88 -3.13 18.85 -14.36
N ALA A 89 -3.60 17.84 -13.63
CA ALA A 89 -3.42 17.73 -12.18
C ALA A 89 -1.94 17.56 -11.83
N ARG A 90 -1.23 16.68 -12.54
CA ARG A 90 0.22 16.52 -12.35
C ARG A 90 0.98 17.80 -12.65
N ASN A 91 0.65 18.46 -13.76
CA ASN A 91 1.34 19.68 -14.16
C ASN A 91 1.13 20.80 -13.14
N GLU A 92 -0.10 21.00 -12.67
CA GLU A 92 -0.43 21.98 -11.62
C GLU A 92 0.42 21.75 -10.35
N GLN A 93 0.40 20.53 -9.81
CA GLN A 93 1.14 20.17 -8.60
C GLN A 93 2.67 20.32 -8.77
N ILE A 94 3.21 20.00 -9.94
CA ILE A 94 4.63 20.19 -10.24
C ILE A 94 4.99 21.69 -10.32
N GLN A 95 4.15 22.51 -10.95
CA GLN A 95 4.39 23.95 -11.05
C GLN A 95 4.35 24.61 -9.66
N GLU A 96 3.42 24.21 -8.79
CA GLU A 96 3.36 24.67 -7.40
C GLU A 96 4.64 24.30 -6.62
N LEU A 97 5.12 23.07 -6.75
CA LEU A 97 6.37 22.63 -6.13
C LEU A 97 7.58 23.44 -6.63
N ILE A 98 7.69 23.65 -7.95
CA ILE A 98 8.79 24.45 -8.54
C ILE A 98 8.73 25.89 -8.06
N ALA A 99 7.55 26.50 -8.02
CA ALA A 99 7.37 27.87 -7.55
C ALA A 99 7.80 27.99 -6.08
N PHE A 100 7.34 27.07 -5.22
CA PHE A 100 7.76 27.02 -3.81
C PHE A 100 9.28 26.90 -3.67
N LEU A 101 9.91 25.92 -4.33
CA LEU A 101 11.35 25.70 -4.28
C LEU A 101 12.15 26.92 -4.75
N SER A 102 11.64 27.64 -5.75
CA SER A 102 12.24 28.87 -6.25
C SER A 102 12.22 29.99 -5.20
N THR A 103 11.17 30.08 -4.38
CA THR A 103 11.06 31.10 -3.32
C THR A 103 11.96 30.86 -2.11
N VAL A 104 12.25 29.59 -1.81
CA VAL A 104 13.02 29.22 -0.63
C VAL A 104 14.51 29.07 -0.92
N TYR A 105 14.91 29.03 -2.19
CA TYR A 105 16.32 28.97 -2.60
C TYR A 105 17.12 30.17 -2.03
N PRO A 106 18.35 29.95 -1.51
CA PRO A 106 19.13 28.70 -1.47
C PRO A 106 18.95 27.87 -0.19
N ASN A 107 17.89 28.09 0.58
CA ASN A 107 17.72 27.44 1.89
C ASN A 107 17.45 25.93 1.75
N PRO A 108 17.95 25.10 2.70
CA PRO A 108 17.60 23.68 2.77
C PRO A 108 16.10 23.46 2.95
N VAL A 109 15.58 22.42 2.29
CA VAL A 109 14.16 22.02 2.34
C VAL A 109 14.07 20.53 2.59
N ASN A 110 13.06 20.10 3.37
CA ASN A 110 12.69 18.69 3.48
C ASN A 110 11.90 18.25 2.24
N LEU A 111 12.60 17.77 1.21
CA LEU A 111 11.98 17.31 -0.04
C LEU A 111 11.00 16.15 0.16
N THR A 112 11.21 15.29 1.15
CA THR A 112 10.29 14.20 1.46
C THR A 112 8.90 14.75 1.79
N SER A 113 8.83 15.75 2.68
CA SER A 113 7.58 16.44 3.02
C SER A 113 6.91 17.06 1.80
N GLU A 114 7.67 17.75 0.94
CA GLU A 114 7.11 18.45 -0.22
C GLU A 114 6.64 17.49 -1.32
N VAL A 115 7.32 16.37 -1.53
CA VAL A 115 6.88 15.31 -2.46
C VAL A 115 5.61 14.62 -1.95
N PHE A 116 5.50 14.38 -0.65
CA PHE A 116 4.26 13.84 -0.08
C PHE A 116 3.08 14.79 -0.28
N LYS A 117 3.25 16.09 0.04
CA LYS A 117 2.21 17.10 -0.20
C LYS A 117 1.78 17.17 -1.66
N MET A 118 2.74 17.16 -2.60
CA MET A 118 2.45 17.14 -4.04
C MET A 118 1.68 15.88 -4.45
N THR A 119 2.04 14.72 -3.89
CA THR A 119 1.36 13.45 -4.15
C THR A 119 -0.07 13.46 -3.61
N ASP A 120 -0.27 14.00 -2.40
CA ASP A 120 -1.59 14.16 -1.79
C ASP A 120 -2.46 15.09 -2.64
N GLY A 121 -1.94 16.25 -3.07
CA GLY A 121 -2.67 17.18 -3.94
C GLY A 121 -3.01 16.58 -5.32
N LEU A 122 -2.15 15.72 -5.84
CA LEU A 122 -2.41 14.96 -7.08
C LEU A 122 -3.53 13.93 -6.87
N ILE A 123 -3.47 13.13 -5.81
CA ILE A 123 -4.51 12.15 -5.47
C ILE A 123 -5.83 12.89 -5.27
N GLU A 124 -5.81 14.01 -4.54
CA GLU A 124 -7.00 14.84 -4.34
C GLU A 124 -7.60 15.31 -5.65
N SER A 125 -6.78 15.83 -6.57
CA SER A 125 -7.26 16.36 -7.87
C SER A 125 -7.82 15.30 -8.81
N VAL A 126 -7.43 14.03 -8.61
CA VAL A 126 -7.84 12.89 -9.45
C VAL A 126 -9.00 12.11 -8.83
N ALA A 127 -8.96 11.89 -7.52
CA ALA A 127 -9.93 11.08 -6.78
C ALA A 127 -11.11 11.89 -6.26
N PHE A 128 -10.92 13.17 -5.98
CA PHE A 128 -11.96 14.06 -5.47
C PHE A 128 -12.17 15.22 -6.45
N ASP A 129 -13.42 15.67 -6.60
CA ASP A 129 -13.70 16.88 -7.36
C ASP A 129 -13.03 18.08 -6.67
N LYS A 130 -12.47 19.05 -7.41
CA LYS A 130 -11.79 20.22 -6.83
C LYS A 130 -12.70 21.01 -5.87
N ASN A 131 -14.02 20.88 -6.03
CA ASN A 131 -15.04 21.48 -5.17
C ASN A 131 -15.35 20.70 -3.88
N SER A 132 -14.74 19.54 -3.62
CA SER A 132 -14.91 18.79 -2.37
C SER A 132 -14.17 19.41 -1.17
N GLY A 133 -13.53 20.57 -1.37
CA GLY A 133 -12.67 21.33 -0.43
C GLY A 133 -13.32 21.80 0.88
N LYS A 134 -14.26 21.05 1.46
CA LYS A 134 -14.59 21.16 2.87
C LYS A 134 -13.38 20.67 3.66
N LEU A 135 -12.71 21.58 4.35
CA LEU A 135 -11.59 21.30 5.27
C LEU A 135 -11.90 20.16 6.25
N GLU A 136 -13.17 19.99 6.62
CA GLU A 136 -13.70 18.92 7.45
C GLU A 136 -13.55 17.53 6.78
N PHE A 137 -13.95 17.39 5.52
CA PHE A 137 -13.78 16.14 4.75
C PHE A 137 -12.30 15.75 4.62
N LYS A 138 -11.40 16.73 4.44
CA LYS A 138 -9.96 16.48 4.37
C LYS A 138 -9.40 15.93 5.69
N LYS A 139 -9.84 16.48 6.83
CA LYS A 139 -9.42 15.97 8.15
C LYS A 139 -9.92 14.55 8.37
N GLU A 140 -11.20 14.29 8.07
CA GLU A 140 -11.78 12.95 8.21
C GLU A 140 -11.06 11.91 7.34
N VAL A 141 -10.79 12.23 6.07
CA VAL A 141 -10.03 11.34 5.17
C VAL A 141 -8.62 11.10 5.69
N GLY A 142 -7.93 12.15 6.15
CA GLY A 142 -6.58 12.01 6.74
C GLY A 142 -6.57 11.12 7.98
N GLU A 143 -7.54 11.25 8.88
CA GLU A 143 -7.69 10.39 10.07
C GLU A 143 -7.98 8.93 9.71
N VAL A 144 -8.77 8.70 8.65
CA VAL A 144 -9.03 7.34 8.15
C VAL A 144 -7.75 6.73 7.55
N ILE A 145 -7.00 7.48 6.75
CA ILE A 145 -5.74 7.02 6.15
C ILE A 145 -4.71 6.70 7.24
N ASN A 146 -4.55 7.55 8.25
CA ASN A 146 -3.64 7.29 9.37
C ASN A 146 -4.01 6.02 10.13
N ARG A 147 -5.30 5.83 10.45
CA ARG A 147 -5.78 4.59 11.07
C ARG A 147 -5.55 3.36 10.18
N ALA A 148 -5.69 3.51 8.86
CA ALA A 148 -5.38 2.44 7.93
C ALA A 148 -3.89 2.06 7.95
N PHE A 149 -2.99 3.05 7.96
CA PHE A 149 -1.55 2.80 8.09
C PHE A 149 -1.19 2.15 9.43
N GLU A 150 -1.80 2.57 10.53
CA GLU A 150 -1.63 1.92 11.83
C GLU A 150 -2.03 0.44 11.77
N MET A 151 -3.16 0.11 11.13
CA MET A 151 -3.60 -1.27 10.95
C MET A 151 -2.66 -2.10 10.06
N LEU A 152 -2.03 -1.49 9.05
CA LEU A 152 -1.09 -2.17 8.14
C LEU A 152 0.31 -2.36 8.75
N ASN A 153 0.78 -1.38 9.51
CA ASN A 153 2.15 -1.36 10.04
C ASN A 153 2.28 -2.09 11.37
N ASN A 154 1.17 -2.32 12.09
CA ASN A 154 1.20 -3.05 13.33
C ASN A 154 1.52 -4.52 13.09
N PHE A 155 2.53 -5.03 13.80
CA PHE A 155 2.83 -6.46 13.83
C PHE A 155 1.65 -7.19 14.49
N ASN A 156 1.00 -8.04 13.73
CA ASN A 156 -0.10 -8.85 14.22
C ASN A 156 0.45 -10.22 14.64
N ASP A 157 0.59 -10.46 15.94
CA ASP A 157 1.21 -11.67 16.46
C ASP A 157 0.41 -12.92 16.05
N GLU A 158 -0.92 -12.80 15.88
CA GLU A 158 -1.78 -13.90 15.39
C GLU A 158 -1.39 -14.40 13.99
N ASP A 159 -0.82 -13.54 13.13
CA ASP A 159 -0.40 -13.93 11.77
C ASP A 159 0.82 -14.87 11.77
N PHE A 160 1.59 -14.88 12.86
CA PHE A 160 2.78 -15.72 13.03
C PHE A 160 2.60 -16.80 14.10
N PHE A 161 1.73 -16.56 15.09
CA PHE A 161 1.47 -17.46 16.22
C PHE A 161 -0.03 -17.58 16.48
N PRO A 162 -0.80 -18.38 15.72
CA PRO A 162 -2.26 -18.34 15.76
C PRO A 162 -2.91 -18.57 17.15
N ILE A 163 -2.26 -19.33 18.03
CA ILE A 163 -2.80 -19.64 19.37
C ILE A 163 -2.39 -18.60 20.40
N VAL A 164 -1.09 -18.25 20.45
CA VAL A 164 -0.54 -17.36 21.49
C VAL A 164 -0.66 -15.89 21.07
N GLY A 165 -0.53 -15.62 19.77
CA GLY A 165 -0.59 -14.28 19.19
C GLY A 165 -1.92 -13.60 19.43
N LYS A 166 -3.05 -14.32 19.32
CA LYS A 166 -4.37 -13.75 19.66
C LYS A 166 -4.46 -13.23 21.09
N PHE A 167 -3.80 -13.90 22.02
CA PHE A 167 -3.74 -13.48 23.42
C PHE A 167 -2.80 -12.27 23.60
N ILE A 168 -1.64 -12.28 22.93
CA ILE A 168 -0.70 -11.15 22.95
C ILE A 168 -1.35 -9.90 22.36
N ASP A 169 -1.98 -10.02 21.19
CA ASP A 169 -2.70 -8.94 20.51
C ASP A 169 -3.82 -8.33 21.36
N LEU A 170 -4.48 -9.14 22.17
CA LEU A 170 -5.49 -8.68 23.13
C LEU A 170 -4.86 -7.86 24.27
N LEU A 171 -3.71 -8.31 24.79
CA LEU A 171 -2.99 -7.62 25.87
C LEU A 171 -2.32 -6.32 25.41
N THR A 172 -1.80 -6.29 24.19
CA THR A 172 -1.10 -5.12 23.61
C THR A 172 -2.08 -4.08 23.05
N GLY A 173 -3.38 -4.39 23.01
CA GLY A 173 -4.41 -3.51 22.47
C GLY A 173 -4.47 -3.50 20.94
N VAL A 174 -3.59 -4.23 20.24
CA VAL A 174 -3.61 -4.33 18.77
C VAL A 174 -4.92 -4.94 18.29
N ALA A 175 -5.54 -5.82 19.08
CA ALA A 175 -6.88 -6.34 18.81
C ALA A 175 -7.98 -5.26 18.81
N ALA A 176 -7.84 -4.19 19.60
CA ALA A 176 -8.84 -3.12 19.68
C ALA A 176 -8.86 -2.25 18.42
N HIS A 177 -7.70 -2.07 17.77
CA HIS A 177 -7.62 -1.42 16.45
C HIS A 177 -8.28 -2.26 15.34
N ARG A 178 -8.66 -3.52 15.62
CA ARG A 178 -9.33 -4.44 14.69
C ARG A 178 -10.84 -4.53 14.90
N CYS A 179 -11.42 -3.85 15.89
CA CYS A 179 -12.86 -3.88 16.26
C CYS A 179 -13.63 -2.68 15.72
#